data_AF-A0A174RH83-F1
#
_entry.id   AF-A0A174RH83-F1
#
_cell.length_a   1.000
_cell.length_b   1.000
_cell.length_c   1.000
_cell.angle_alpha   90.00
_cell.angle_beta   90.00
_cell.angle_gamma   90.00
#
_symmetry.space_group_name_H-M   'P 1'
#
loop_
_entity.id
_entity.type
_entity.pdbx_description
1 polymer ?
#
loop_
_entity_poly.entity_id
_entity_poly.type
_entity_poly.pdbx_seq_one_letter_code
_entity_poly.pdbx_strand_id
1 'polypeptide(L)'
;MVIVNEKCKGCTICSKNCPVGAIEMVERKAVVSAEKCCECGVCTRVCKFGAISKPSDVSDGLIVCSSCSVQCRIPAGHTGACKRYTNENGKLVRNRALVVHNDGITYPDPRLQGPIITAVGAGTNYPCIRPAPHIVSEVRDGVEVVTTVTEAPLSYSGVTVKLDTNTYIGEEGDPVYRDGKVVGMVNTEEYGSKMIAVGGANKLTGPDGFIVARTIVELANGEEVELSVNKKTKIVVQAGKPPVINGVKEAKMRIGCGSATVGLFAKKMKEAVDEVIVIDHHVTGLFTEHLAGADVGMEWSGVIPNARKSSRGRYFGEHGEGIGGTTIETPRDAIKSVDMTRARAGMQILVVNTTGEIRALFEVLPDGDVKEIPMTEKAAALADDIMNNCEESLASVMYTGGTGGSARGGVCTKPLAITKAVHEGKAVLTIGGAPAYILPGGGINFIVDAGKVVNHGFTWVPTPATVAPVEYTMTKADYEAIGGHMDCIRPVEELRRELGV
;
A
#
# COMPACT_ATOMS: atom_id res chain seq x y z
N MET A 1 -36.76 -4.70 -9.11
CA MET A 1 -35.84 -3.66 -8.60
C MET A 1 -35.99 -3.50 -7.08
N VAL A 2 -34.95 -3.03 -6.40
CA VAL A 2 -35.00 -2.70 -4.96
C VAL A 2 -36.07 -1.62 -4.68
N ILE A 3 -36.86 -1.81 -3.63
CA ILE A 3 -38.00 -0.94 -3.29
C ILE A 3 -37.61 -0.01 -2.14
N VAL A 4 -37.98 1.28 -2.25
CA VAL A 4 -37.78 2.29 -1.19
C VAL A 4 -39.13 2.63 -0.57
N ASN A 5 -39.24 2.53 0.75
CA ASN A 5 -40.47 2.83 1.49
C ASN A 5 -40.41 4.17 2.24
N GLU A 6 -41.50 4.52 2.90
CA GLU A 6 -41.69 5.80 3.60
C GLU A 6 -40.69 6.05 4.74
N LYS A 7 -40.08 5.00 5.31
CA LYS A 7 -39.06 5.13 6.38
C LYS A 7 -37.80 5.85 5.91
N CYS A 8 -37.63 6.07 4.60
CA CYS A 8 -36.50 6.79 4.04
C CYS A 8 -36.41 8.21 4.61
N LYS A 9 -35.25 8.56 5.18
CA LYS A 9 -34.96 9.87 5.78
C LYS A 9 -34.12 10.80 4.90
N GLY A 10 -33.80 10.39 3.67
CA GLY A 10 -33.02 11.23 2.75
C GLY A 10 -31.54 11.41 3.10
N CYS A 11 -30.94 10.52 3.91
CA CYS A 11 -29.59 10.67 4.46
C CYS A 11 -28.42 10.42 3.47
N THR A 12 -28.68 10.06 2.21
CA THR A 12 -27.70 9.80 1.13
C THR A 12 -26.76 8.59 1.29
N ILE A 13 -26.72 7.92 2.44
CA ILE A 13 -25.80 6.79 2.73
C ILE A 13 -25.90 5.68 1.66
N CYS A 14 -27.12 5.34 1.24
CA CYS A 14 -27.37 4.31 0.23
C CYS A 14 -26.83 4.69 -1.15
N SER A 15 -26.97 5.95 -1.56
CA SER A 15 -26.45 6.47 -2.83
C SER A 15 -24.92 6.44 -2.85
N LYS A 16 -24.26 6.94 -1.79
CA LYS A 16 -22.78 6.92 -1.66
C LYS A 16 -22.15 5.51 -1.68
N ASN A 17 -22.93 4.50 -1.30
CA ASN A 17 -22.48 3.10 -1.28
C ASN A 17 -22.97 2.29 -2.49
N CYS A 18 -23.76 2.87 -3.40
CA CYS A 18 -24.25 2.14 -4.57
C CYS A 18 -23.09 1.91 -5.56
N PRO A 19 -22.65 0.65 -5.79
CA PRO A 19 -21.46 0.40 -6.61
C PRO A 19 -21.67 0.68 -8.10
N VAL A 20 -22.94 0.71 -8.54
CA VAL A 20 -23.35 0.97 -9.93
C VAL A 20 -24.00 2.34 -10.10
N GLY A 21 -24.00 3.19 -9.07
CA GLY A 21 -24.56 4.54 -9.16
C GLY A 21 -26.06 4.59 -9.50
N ALA A 22 -26.84 3.58 -9.10
CA ALA A 22 -28.25 3.45 -9.46
C ALA A 22 -29.22 4.21 -8.53
N ILE A 23 -28.74 5.02 -7.60
CA ILE A 23 -29.58 5.68 -6.59
C ILE A 23 -29.37 7.19 -6.61
N GLU A 24 -30.44 7.92 -6.90
CA GLU A 24 -30.51 9.38 -6.90
C GLU A 24 -31.38 9.87 -5.73
N MET A 25 -31.21 11.14 -5.37
CA MET A 25 -31.98 11.79 -4.30
C MET A 25 -32.96 12.78 -4.91
N VAL A 26 -34.25 12.45 -4.87
CA VAL A 26 -35.34 13.29 -5.40
C VAL A 26 -36.28 13.62 -4.24
N GLU A 27 -36.59 14.90 -4.02
CA GLU A 27 -37.49 15.34 -2.94
C GLU A 27 -37.14 14.76 -1.55
N ARG A 28 -35.84 14.70 -1.24
CA ARG A 28 -35.29 14.10 0.00
C ARG A 28 -35.64 12.61 0.19
N LYS A 29 -35.98 11.90 -0.88
CA LYS A 29 -36.17 10.44 -0.92
C LYS A 29 -35.19 9.81 -1.89
N ALA A 30 -34.81 8.56 -1.60
CA ALA A 30 -33.95 7.79 -2.49
C ALA A 30 -34.82 7.19 -3.60
N VAL A 31 -34.43 7.42 -4.85
CA VAL A 31 -35.08 6.84 -6.04
C VAL A 31 -34.07 5.92 -6.73
N VAL A 32 -34.48 4.69 -7.01
CA VAL A 32 -33.62 3.66 -7.59
C VAL A 32 -33.94 3.53 -9.08
N SER A 33 -32.92 3.66 -9.93
CA SER A 33 -33.04 3.42 -11.38
C SER A 33 -33.27 1.93 -11.65
N ALA A 34 -34.40 1.60 -12.28
CA ALA A 34 -34.73 0.23 -12.69
C ALA A 34 -33.73 -0.33 -13.71
N GLU A 35 -33.22 0.53 -14.59
CA GLU A 35 -32.27 0.16 -15.64
C GLU A 35 -30.87 -0.12 -15.10
N LYS A 36 -30.39 0.68 -14.14
CA LYS A 36 -29.01 0.55 -13.60
C LYS A 36 -28.90 -0.43 -12.44
N CYS A 37 -29.98 -0.69 -11.71
CA CYS A 37 -29.92 -1.47 -10.47
C CYS A 37 -29.64 -2.96 -10.75
N CYS A 38 -28.53 -3.47 -10.23
CA CYS A 38 -28.18 -4.90 -10.32
C CYS A 38 -28.63 -5.75 -9.11
N GLU A 39 -29.53 -5.21 -8.27
CA GLU A 39 -30.08 -5.86 -7.07
C GLU A 39 -29.05 -6.52 -6.13
N CYS A 40 -27.88 -5.90 -5.98
CA CYS A 40 -26.77 -6.43 -5.16
C CYS A 40 -26.99 -6.36 -3.64
N GLY A 41 -28.01 -5.64 -3.17
CA GLY A 41 -28.35 -5.54 -1.74
C GLY A 41 -27.39 -4.69 -0.87
N VAL A 42 -26.42 -3.97 -1.46
CA VAL A 42 -25.56 -3.04 -0.69
C VAL A 42 -26.39 -1.96 0.00
N CYS A 43 -27.29 -1.30 -0.74
CA CYS A 43 -28.15 -0.24 -0.22
C CYS A 43 -29.06 -0.71 0.93
N THR A 44 -29.56 -1.94 0.85
CA THR A 44 -30.35 -2.58 1.93
C THR A 44 -29.54 -2.71 3.21
N ARG A 45 -28.29 -3.18 3.12
CA ARG A 45 -27.43 -3.41 4.30
C ARG A 45 -26.95 -2.12 4.97
N VAL A 46 -26.68 -1.08 4.19
CA VAL A 46 -26.21 0.21 4.76
C VAL A 46 -27.36 1.10 5.28
N CYS A 47 -28.62 0.77 4.95
CA CYS A 47 -29.78 1.56 5.38
C CYS A 47 -30.13 1.28 6.85
N LYS A 48 -29.72 2.19 7.74
CA LYS A 48 -30.04 2.12 9.18
C LYS A 48 -31.53 2.25 9.52
N PHE A 49 -32.36 2.67 8.56
CA PHE A 49 -33.80 2.90 8.74
C PHE A 49 -34.67 1.74 8.24
N GLY A 50 -34.07 0.70 7.64
CA GLY A 50 -34.84 -0.39 7.00
C GLY A 50 -35.76 0.12 5.89
N ALA A 51 -35.35 1.20 5.20
CA ALA A 51 -36.17 1.86 4.20
C ALA A 51 -36.07 1.23 2.80
N ILE A 52 -35.20 0.23 2.62
CA ILE A 52 -34.81 -0.33 1.33
C ILE A 52 -34.89 -1.86 1.40
N SER A 53 -35.67 -2.51 0.53
CA SER A 53 -35.83 -3.97 0.49
C SER A 53 -35.60 -4.55 -0.91
N LYS A 54 -35.02 -5.76 -0.97
CA LYS A 54 -34.84 -6.50 -2.22
C LYS A 54 -36.12 -7.34 -2.49
N PRO A 55 -36.72 -7.28 -3.69
CA PRO A 55 -37.88 -8.10 -4.02
C PRO A 55 -37.53 -9.59 -4.08
N SER A 56 -38.50 -10.46 -3.78
CA SER A 56 -38.34 -11.91 -3.87
C SER A 56 -38.17 -12.37 -5.32
N ASP A 57 -38.99 -11.84 -6.22
CA ASP A 57 -39.08 -12.32 -7.59
C ASP A 57 -38.02 -11.67 -8.50
N VAL A 58 -37.57 -12.42 -9.51
CA VAL A 58 -36.66 -11.93 -10.55
C VAL A 58 -37.52 -11.34 -11.66
N SER A 59 -37.34 -10.05 -11.97
CA SER A 59 -38.02 -9.42 -13.11
C SER A 59 -37.48 -9.96 -14.44
N ASP A 60 -38.33 -9.99 -15.47
CA ASP A 60 -37.95 -10.44 -16.82
C ASP A 60 -36.80 -9.59 -17.39
N GLY A 61 -35.90 -10.23 -18.15
CA GLY A 61 -34.74 -9.58 -18.77
C GLY A 61 -33.50 -9.41 -17.88
N LEU A 62 -33.55 -9.87 -16.62
CA LEU A 62 -32.41 -9.90 -15.71
C LEU A 62 -31.67 -11.24 -15.80
N ILE A 63 -30.33 -11.20 -15.82
CA ILE A 63 -29.51 -12.40 -15.63
C ILE A 63 -29.02 -12.50 -14.18
N VAL A 64 -29.10 -13.69 -13.59
CA VAL A 64 -28.56 -13.95 -12.26
C VAL A 64 -27.09 -14.31 -12.36
N CYS A 65 -26.22 -13.50 -11.76
CA CYS A 65 -24.80 -13.74 -11.73
C CYS A 65 -24.45 -14.94 -10.84
N SER A 66 -23.78 -15.94 -11.44
CA SER A 66 -23.32 -17.15 -10.74
C SER A 66 -21.89 -17.05 -10.20
N SER A 67 -21.23 -15.88 -10.32
CA SER A 67 -19.81 -15.71 -10.01
C SER A 67 -19.52 -15.48 -8.52
N CYS A 68 -20.55 -15.24 -7.69
CA CYS A 68 -20.39 -15.18 -6.23
C CYS A 68 -21.74 -15.36 -5.51
N SER A 69 -21.68 -15.45 -4.18
CA SER A 69 -22.87 -15.62 -3.31
C SER A 69 -23.84 -14.44 -3.31
N VAL A 70 -23.46 -13.27 -3.84
CA VAL A 70 -24.35 -12.10 -3.91
C VAL A 70 -25.47 -12.31 -4.91
N GLN A 71 -25.21 -13.07 -5.99
CA GLN A 71 -26.17 -13.35 -7.05
C GLN A 71 -26.89 -12.08 -7.54
N CYS A 72 -26.09 -11.11 -8.02
CA CYS A 72 -26.62 -9.89 -8.64
C CYS A 72 -27.58 -10.25 -9.78
N ARG A 73 -28.68 -9.53 -9.90
CA ARG A 73 -29.63 -9.67 -11.01
C ARG A 73 -29.39 -8.50 -11.95
N ILE A 74 -28.66 -8.74 -13.03
CA ILE A 74 -28.03 -7.70 -13.85
C ILE A 74 -28.91 -7.39 -15.07
N PRO A 75 -29.37 -6.15 -15.25
CA PRO A 75 -30.11 -5.72 -16.45
C PRO A 75 -29.29 -5.84 -17.72
N ALA A 76 -29.93 -6.05 -18.86
CA ALA A 76 -29.26 -6.08 -20.16
C ALA A 76 -28.49 -4.77 -20.41
N GLY A 77 -27.27 -4.88 -20.95
CA GLY A 77 -26.36 -3.75 -21.18
C GLY A 77 -25.67 -3.20 -19.93
N HIS A 78 -25.94 -3.74 -18.74
CA HIS A 78 -25.42 -3.23 -17.48
C HIS A 78 -24.45 -4.20 -16.80
N THR A 79 -23.70 -3.70 -15.82
CA THR A 79 -22.70 -4.47 -15.07
C THR A 79 -23.16 -4.80 -13.65
N GLY A 80 -22.67 -5.93 -13.13
CA GLY A 80 -22.86 -6.31 -11.75
C GLY A 80 -22.13 -5.39 -10.77
N ALA A 81 -22.46 -5.51 -9.48
CA ALA A 81 -21.92 -4.63 -8.45
C ALA A 81 -20.40 -4.69 -8.26
N CYS A 82 -19.75 -5.81 -8.58
CA CYS A 82 -18.29 -5.90 -8.57
C CYS A 82 -17.62 -5.32 -9.82
N LYS A 83 -18.41 -4.83 -10.79
CA LYS A 83 -17.95 -4.32 -12.09
C LYS A 83 -17.01 -5.30 -12.79
N ARG A 84 -17.35 -6.59 -12.75
CA ARG A 84 -16.57 -7.68 -13.35
C ARG A 84 -17.33 -8.40 -14.48
N TYR A 85 -18.65 -8.32 -14.47
CA TYR A 85 -19.48 -9.06 -15.41
C TYR A 85 -20.58 -8.15 -15.91
N THR A 86 -20.73 -8.10 -17.23
CA THR A 86 -21.76 -7.35 -17.94
C THR A 86 -22.76 -8.34 -18.53
N ASN A 87 -24.05 -7.98 -18.50
CA ASN A 87 -25.08 -8.73 -19.20
C ASN A 87 -25.16 -8.26 -20.65
N GLU A 88 -24.61 -9.04 -21.58
CA GLU A 88 -24.72 -8.81 -23.01
C GLU A 88 -25.81 -9.74 -23.56
N ASN A 89 -27.00 -9.17 -23.80
CA ASN A 89 -28.14 -9.88 -24.42
C ASN A 89 -28.49 -11.22 -23.77
N GLY A 90 -28.50 -11.28 -22.43
CA GLY A 90 -28.82 -12.50 -21.67
C GLY A 90 -27.63 -13.42 -21.45
N LYS A 91 -26.40 -12.99 -21.77
CA LYS A 91 -25.16 -13.70 -21.48
C LYS A 91 -24.29 -12.87 -20.54
N LEU A 92 -23.74 -13.49 -19.50
CA LEU A 92 -22.74 -12.84 -18.67
C LEU A 92 -21.38 -12.91 -19.33
N VAL A 93 -20.83 -11.74 -19.62
CA VAL A 93 -19.53 -11.56 -20.28
C VAL A 93 -18.59 -10.83 -19.34
N ARG A 94 -17.31 -11.23 -19.36
CA ARG A 94 -16.26 -10.52 -18.62
C ARG A 94 -16.04 -9.16 -19.24
N ASN A 95 -16.06 -8.11 -18.42
CA ASN A 95 -15.83 -6.75 -18.88
C ASN A 95 -14.35 -6.38 -19.01
N ARG A 96 -13.46 -7.35 -18.87
CA ARG A 96 -12.02 -7.21 -19.02
C ARG A 96 -11.48 -8.47 -19.69
N ALA A 97 -10.72 -8.29 -20.76
CA ALA A 97 -10.02 -9.38 -21.42
C ALA A 97 -8.98 -10.03 -20.47
N LEU A 98 -8.74 -11.32 -20.66
CA LEU A 98 -7.68 -12.03 -19.96
C LEU A 98 -6.32 -11.43 -20.35
N VAL A 99 -5.55 -11.01 -19.36
CA VAL A 99 -4.19 -10.52 -19.58
C VAL A 99 -3.25 -11.72 -19.58
N VAL A 100 -2.62 -11.98 -20.73
CA VAL A 100 -1.79 -13.18 -20.93
C VAL A 100 -0.39 -12.99 -20.34
N HIS A 101 0.18 -11.78 -20.40
CA HIS A 101 1.53 -11.51 -19.89
C HIS A 101 1.58 -10.23 -19.03
N ASN A 102 2.47 -10.22 -18.03
CA ASN A 102 2.81 -9.02 -17.27
C ASN A 102 4.21 -8.57 -17.68
N ASP A 103 4.28 -7.69 -18.68
CA ASP A 103 5.54 -7.25 -19.28
C ASP A 103 6.40 -6.38 -18.33
N GLY A 104 5.83 -5.93 -17.22
CA GLY A 104 6.53 -5.13 -16.21
C GLY A 104 7.43 -5.93 -15.26
N ILE A 105 7.47 -7.26 -15.39
CA ILE A 105 8.20 -8.15 -14.46
C ILE A 105 9.26 -8.96 -15.20
N THR A 106 10.50 -8.82 -14.73
CA THR A 106 11.59 -9.74 -15.07
C THR A 106 11.77 -10.72 -13.93
N TYR A 107 11.63 -12.02 -14.20
CA TYR A 107 11.88 -13.06 -13.21
C TYR A 107 13.37 -13.41 -13.19
N PRO A 108 14.00 -13.50 -12.00
CA PRO A 108 15.42 -13.83 -11.90
C PRO A 108 15.78 -15.23 -12.44
N ASP A 109 14.85 -16.20 -12.37
CA ASP A 109 15.05 -17.55 -12.92
C ASP A 109 14.24 -17.74 -14.22
N PRO A 110 14.91 -17.85 -15.39
CA PRO A 110 14.24 -18.01 -16.68
C PRO A 110 13.53 -19.36 -16.84
N ARG A 111 13.77 -20.35 -15.98
CA ARG A 111 13.09 -21.66 -16.04
C ARG A 111 11.68 -21.63 -15.43
N LEU A 112 11.38 -20.61 -14.63
CA LEU A 112 10.09 -20.45 -13.95
C LEU A 112 9.18 -19.41 -14.60
N GLN A 113 9.65 -18.63 -15.60
CA GLN A 113 8.97 -17.56 -16.38
C GLN A 113 7.62 -17.04 -15.86
N GLY A 114 7.51 -16.75 -14.55
CA GLY A 114 6.23 -16.41 -13.95
C GLY A 114 5.09 -17.39 -14.29
N PRO A 115 3.84 -16.94 -14.18
CA PRO A 115 2.71 -17.73 -14.63
C PRO A 115 2.63 -17.76 -16.16
N ILE A 116 2.17 -18.88 -16.74
CA ILE A 116 1.95 -19.04 -18.18
C ILE A 116 0.98 -17.96 -18.71
N ILE A 117 -0.05 -17.67 -17.92
CA ILE A 117 -1.01 -16.56 -18.10
C ILE A 117 -1.29 -15.91 -16.75
N THR A 118 -1.70 -14.63 -16.71
CA THR A 118 -2.13 -14.00 -15.44
C THR A 118 -3.58 -14.37 -15.09
N ALA A 119 -4.01 -14.17 -13.85
CA ALA A 119 -5.40 -14.31 -13.44
C ALA A 119 -6.24 -13.04 -13.69
N VAL A 120 -5.63 -11.94 -14.13
CA VAL A 120 -6.36 -10.70 -14.37
C VAL A 120 -7.24 -10.87 -15.59
N GLY A 121 -8.56 -10.80 -15.40
CA GLY A 121 -9.51 -11.09 -16.47
C GLY A 121 -10.07 -12.52 -16.47
N ALA A 122 -9.41 -13.47 -15.78
CA ALA A 122 -9.74 -14.91 -15.83
C ALA A 122 -11.14 -15.27 -15.31
N GLY A 123 -11.72 -14.43 -14.44
CA GLY A 123 -12.95 -14.77 -13.73
C GLY A 123 -12.65 -15.57 -12.47
N THR A 124 -13.66 -16.22 -11.89
CA THR A 124 -13.55 -16.82 -10.55
C THR A 124 -14.12 -18.23 -10.50
N ASN A 125 -13.51 -19.06 -9.66
CA ASN A 125 -14.01 -20.39 -9.36
C ASN A 125 -15.06 -20.31 -8.24
N TYR A 126 -16.31 -20.11 -8.62
CA TYR A 126 -17.45 -20.16 -7.71
C TYR A 126 -18.58 -21.02 -8.28
N PRO A 127 -19.25 -21.88 -7.49
CA PRO A 127 -18.92 -22.24 -6.10
C PRO A 127 -17.57 -22.95 -5.99
N CYS A 128 -17.03 -23.03 -4.77
CA CYS A 128 -15.66 -23.47 -4.46
C CYS A 128 -15.29 -24.86 -4.98
N ILE A 129 -16.28 -25.70 -5.33
CA ILE A 129 -16.08 -27.03 -5.88
C ILE A 129 -15.65 -27.02 -7.35
N ARG A 130 -15.82 -25.89 -8.04
CA ARG A 130 -15.43 -25.77 -9.46
C ARG A 130 -13.91 -25.63 -9.56
N PRO A 131 -13.28 -26.27 -10.56
CA PRO A 131 -11.92 -25.96 -10.96
C PRO A 131 -11.75 -24.48 -11.27
N ALA A 132 -10.50 -24.02 -11.27
CA ALA A 132 -10.15 -22.69 -11.72
C ALA A 132 -10.64 -22.43 -13.16
N PRO A 133 -11.02 -21.18 -13.52
CA PRO A 133 -11.48 -20.84 -14.85
C PRO A 133 -10.53 -21.26 -15.98
N HIS A 134 -9.23 -21.16 -15.73
CA HIS A 134 -8.20 -21.64 -16.64
C HIS A 134 -7.12 -22.40 -15.87
N ILE A 135 -6.82 -23.59 -16.38
CA ILE A 135 -5.66 -24.41 -15.99
C ILE A 135 -4.93 -24.69 -17.30
N VAL A 136 -3.79 -24.03 -17.49
CA VAL A 136 -3.04 -24.09 -18.75
C VAL A 136 -1.71 -24.77 -18.56
N SER A 137 -1.20 -25.36 -19.64
CA SER A 137 0.12 -25.99 -19.68
C SER A 137 0.95 -25.52 -20.85
N GLU A 138 2.26 -25.52 -20.67
CA GLU A 138 3.27 -25.34 -21.71
C GLU A 138 4.56 -26.09 -21.35
N VAL A 139 5.46 -26.23 -22.32
CA VAL A 139 6.78 -26.85 -22.10
C VAL A 139 7.84 -25.76 -22.04
N ARG A 140 8.54 -25.65 -20.90
CA ARG A 140 9.67 -24.74 -20.69
C ARG A 140 10.94 -25.54 -20.52
N ASP A 141 11.92 -25.38 -21.41
CA ASP A 141 13.21 -26.09 -21.36
C ASP A 141 13.07 -27.62 -21.15
N GLY A 142 12.09 -28.23 -21.80
CA GLY A 142 11.81 -29.68 -21.68
C GLY A 142 11.01 -30.09 -20.44
N VAL A 143 10.57 -29.15 -19.59
CA VAL A 143 9.73 -29.39 -18.41
C VAL A 143 8.29 -28.98 -18.72
N GLU A 144 7.34 -29.89 -18.52
CA GLU A 144 5.91 -29.57 -18.56
C GLU A 144 5.51 -28.78 -17.32
N VAL A 145 5.05 -27.55 -17.53
CA VAL A 145 4.62 -26.61 -16.49
C VAL A 145 3.11 -26.41 -16.59
N VAL A 146 2.45 -26.28 -15.44
CA VAL A 146 1.03 -25.97 -15.32
C VAL A 146 0.85 -24.69 -14.52
N THR A 147 0.00 -23.78 -15.02
CA THR A 147 -0.47 -22.61 -14.28
C THR A 147 -1.98 -22.70 -14.08
N THR A 148 -2.40 -22.60 -12.82
CA THR A 148 -3.80 -22.44 -12.43
C THR A 148 -4.08 -20.98 -12.08
N VAL A 149 -5.13 -20.37 -12.66
CA VAL A 149 -5.44 -18.95 -12.44
C VAL A 149 -6.87 -18.70 -12.00
N THR A 150 -7.07 -17.82 -11.00
CA THR A 150 -8.42 -17.42 -10.54
C THR A 150 -8.42 -16.03 -9.90
N GLU A 151 -9.47 -15.25 -10.15
CA GLU A 151 -9.79 -14.04 -9.38
C GLU A 151 -10.47 -14.45 -8.06
N ALA A 152 -9.69 -14.52 -6.98
CA ALA A 152 -10.13 -15.03 -5.68
C ALA A 152 -10.65 -13.89 -4.79
N PRO A 153 -11.90 -13.96 -4.29
CA PRO A 153 -12.37 -13.07 -3.23
C PRO A 153 -11.65 -13.38 -1.91
N LEU A 154 -10.95 -12.39 -1.34
CA LEU A 154 -10.17 -12.50 -0.12
C LEU A 154 -10.75 -11.61 0.99
N SER A 155 -11.45 -12.23 1.95
CA SER A 155 -11.92 -11.53 3.16
C SER A 155 -10.80 -11.28 4.18
N TYR A 156 -9.71 -12.04 4.10
CA TYR A 156 -8.50 -11.86 4.89
C TYR A 156 -7.47 -11.11 4.05
N SER A 157 -7.71 -9.81 3.84
CA SER A 157 -6.85 -8.96 3.02
C SER A 157 -6.79 -7.52 3.51
N GLY A 158 -5.72 -6.83 3.13
CA GLY A 158 -5.46 -5.44 3.45
C GLY A 158 -4.26 -4.93 2.66
N VAL A 159 -3.88 -3.68 2.90
CA VAL A 159 -2.64 -3.10 2.38
C VAL A 159 -1.84 -2.46 3.52
N THR A 160 -0.53 -2.53 3.38
CA THR A 160 0.41 -1.68 4.12
C THR A 160 0.90 -0.61 3.16
N VAL A 161 0.70 0.65 3.54
CA VAL A 161 1.14 1.82 2.80
C VAL A 161 2.39 2.36 3.47
N LYS A 162 3.49 2.40 2.72
CA LYS A 162 4.77 3.02 3.12
C LYS A 162 4.79 4.45 2.57
N LEU A 163 5.01 5.43 3.44
CA LEU A 163 5.14 6.83 3.08
C LEU A 163 6.58 7.29 3.40
N ASP A 164 7.35 7.65 2.39
CA ASP A 164 8.70 8.18 2.61
C ASP A 164 8.63 9.62 3.10
N THR A 165 8.63 9.78 4.41
CA THR A 165 8.44 11.07 5.05
C THR A 165 8.99 11.06 6.47
N ASN A 166 9.53 12.21 6.87
CA ASN A 166 9.86 12.47 8.27
C ASN A 166 8.74 13.23 9.00
N THR A 167 7.74 13.71 8.26
CA THR A 167 6.62 14.46 8.81
C THR A 167 5.83 13.56 9.76
N TYR A 168 5.58 14.08 10.96
CA TYR A 168 4.79 13.38 11.95
C TYR A 168 3.34 13.24 11.45
N ILE A 169 2.81 12.01 11.43
CA ILE A 169 1.44 11.73 10.97
C ILE A 169 0.49 11.32 12.09
N GLY A 170 1.00 10.93 13.26
CA GLY A 170 0.25 10.38 14.39
C GLY A 170 1.04 9.29 15.12
N GLU A 171 0.48 8.80 16.22
CA GLU A 171 1.06 7.71 17.02
C GLU A 171 0.68 6.34 16.45
N GLU A 172 1.49 5.33 16.73
CA GLU A 172 1.17 3.94 16.37
C GLU A 172 -0.18 3.52 16.96
N GLY A 173 -1.05 2.94 16.12
CA GLY A 173 -2.41 2.56 16.47
C GLY A 173 -3.46 3.65 16.29
N ASP A 174 -3.06 4.89 15.98
CA ASP A 174 -4.01 5.97 15.72
C ASP A 174 -4.94 5.63 14.53
N PRO A 175 -6.25 5.91 14.64
CA PRO A 175 -7.22 5.55 13.61
C PRO A 175 -7.02 6.35 12.32
N VAL A 176 -7.02 5.63 11.21
CA VAL A 176 -6.99 6.19 9.84
C VAL A 176 -8.40 6.18 9.26
N TYR A 177 -8.82 7.33 8.75
CA TYR A 177 -10.16 7.57 8.25
C TYR A 177 -10.19 7.84 6.74
N ARG A 178 -11.30 7.43 6.13
CA ARG A 178 -11.73 7.86 4.80
C ARG A 178 -13.21 8.19 4.83
N ASP A 179 -13.63 9.33 4.30
CA ASP A 179 -15.01 9.83 4.38
C ASP A 179 -15.62 9.76 5.79
N GLY A 180 -14.79 10.03 6.81
CA GLY A 180 -15.18 9.96 8.22
C GLY A 180 -15.34 8.55 8.80
N LYS A 181 -15.00 7.49 8.05
CA LYS A 181 -15.06 6.09 8.46
C LYS A 181 -13.67 5.54 8.74
N VAL A 182 -13.53 4.75 9.80
CA VAL A 182 -12.24 4.14 10.15
C VAL A 182 -11.94 3.00 9.19
N VAL A 183 -10.90 3.17 8.37
CA VAL A 183 -10.47 2.18 7.37
C VAL A 183 -9.20 1.42 7.78
N GLY A 184 -8.45 1.95 8.74
CA GLY A 184 -7.15 1.43 9.11
C GLY A 184 -6.60 2.06 10.38
N MET A 185 -5.28 1.98 10.54
CA MET A 185 -4.52 2.59 11.62
C MET A 185 -3.11 2.98 11.17
N VAL A 186 -2.48 3.93 11.86
CA VAL A 186 -1.04 4.15 11.78
C VAL A 186 -0.35 2.88 12.28
N ASN A 187 0.60 2.39 11.48
CA ASN A 187 1.34 1.17 11.75
C ASN A 187 2.76 1.50 12.24
N THR A 188 3.49 0.50 12.70
CA THR A 188 4.87 0.66 13.18
C THR A 188 5.75 1.36 12.16
N GLU A 189 6.46 2.38 12.62
CA GLU A 189 7.38 3.13 11.79
C GLU A 189 8.59 2.29 11.39
N GLU A 190 8.97 2.40 10.11
CA GLU A 190 10.17 1.76 9.57
C GLU A 190 11.17 2.81 9.10
N TYR A 191 12.37 2.39 8.72
CA TYR A 191 13.49 3.29 8.45
C TYR A 191 13.17 4.36 7.41
N GLY A 192 12.90 5.58 7.89
CA GLY A 192 12.66 6.74 7.02
C GLY A 192 11.27 6.77 6.42
N SER A 193 10.35 5.95 6.94
CA SER A 193 9.02 5.85 6.39
C SER A 193 7.95 5.69 7.48
N LYS A 194 6.93 6.53 7.41
CA LYS A 194 5.71 6.33 8.19
C LYS A 194 4.85 5.27 7.51
N MET A 195 4.23 4.41 8.31
CA MET A 195 3.50 3.25 7.81
C MET A 195 2.01 3.36 8.16
N ILE A 196 1.14 2.98 7.23
CA ILE A 196 -0.31 2.92 7.46
C ILE A 196 -0.82 1.54 7.06
N ALA A 197 -1.55 0.88 7.96
CA ALA A 197 -2.25 -0.36 7.66
C ALA A 197 -3.73 -0.06 7.35
N VAL A 198 -4.21 -0.49 6.18
CA VAL A 198 -5.62 -0.35 5.76
C VAL A 198 -6.22 -1.73 5.55
N GLY A 199 -7.42 -1.96 6.11
CA GLY A 199 -8.13 -3.22 5.93
C GLY A 199 -7.90 -4.25 7.04
N GLY A 200 -7.80 -5.51 6.64
CA GLY A 200 -7.84 -6.67 7.53
C GLY A 200 -9.25 -7.23 7.71
N ALA A 201 -9.33 -8.51 8.11
CA ALA A 201 -10.57 -9.26 8.19
C ALA A 201 -11.65 -8.54 9.02
N ASN A 202 -11.27 -8.03 10.20
CA ASN A 202 -12.20 -7.34 11.10
C ASN A 202 -12.77 -6.04 10.51
N LYS A 203 -11.97 -5.30 9.73
CA LYS A 203 -12.43 -4.06 9.08
C LYS A 203 -13.33 -4.38 7.89
N LEU A 204 -12.97 -5.40 7.09
CA LEU A 204 -13.77 -5.87 5.97
C LEU A 204 -15.13 -6.42 6.42
N THR A 205 -15.18 -7.24 7.47
CA THR A 205 -16.44 -7.78 8.01
C THR A 205 -17.18 -6.80 8.93
N GLY A 206 -16.62 -5.62 9.16
CA GLY A 206 -17.19 -4.58 10.00
C GLY A 206 -18.30 -3.77 9.32
N PRO A 207 -18.93 -2.83 10.05
CA PRO A 207 -20.05 -2.02 9.56
C PRO A 207 -19.67 -1.13 8.36
N ASP A 208 -18.39 -0.78 8.22
CA ASP A 208 -17.86 0.07 7.15
C ASP A 208 -17.10 -0.75 6.08
N GLY A 209 -17.33 -2.06 5.99
CA GLY A 209 -16.59 -2.97 5.12
C GLY A 209 -16.53 -2.57 3.63
N PHE A 210 -17.57 -1.92 3.09
CA PHE A 210 -17.59 -1.49 1.69
C PHE A 210 -16.57 -0.39 1.38
N ILE A 211 -16.47 0.63 2.25
CA ILE A 211 -15.48 1.69 2.07
C ILE A 211 -14.08 1.15 2.32
N VAL A 212 -13.92 0.22 3.27
CA VAL A 212 -12.65 -0.48 3.51
C VAL A 212 -12.20 -1.24 2.26
N ALA A 213 -13.03 -2.11 1.70
CA ALA A 213 -12.71 -2.90 0.52
C ALA A 213 -12.33 -2.02 -0.69
N ARG A 214 -13.10 -0.94 -0.90
CA ARG A 214 -12.83 0.05 -1.95
C ARG A 214 -11.50 0.78 -1.73
N THR A 215 -11.20 1.18 -0.50
CA THR A 215 -9.92 1.83 -0.16
C THR A 215 -8.73 0.92 -0.42
N ILE A 216 -8.82 -0.35 -0.04
CA ILE A 216 -7.75 -1.33 -0.33
C ILE A 216 -7.53 -1.45 -1.85
N VAL A 217 -8.61 -1.60 -2.62
CA VAL A 217 -8.53 -1.82 -4.08
C VAL A 217 -7.99 -0.59 -4.80
N GLU A 218 -8.43 0.61 -4.44
CA GLU A 218 -7.97 1.85 -5.07
C GLU A 218 -6.49 2.09 -4.77
N LEU A 219 -6.06 1.92 -3.51
CA LEU A 219 -4.63 1.99 -3.15
C LEU A 219 -3.81 0.94 -3.92
N ALA A 220 -4.26 -0.31 -3.96
CA ALA A 220 -3.55 -1.41 -4.61
C ALA A 220 -3.53 -1.29 -6.15
N ASN A 221 -4.46 -0.55 -6.74
CA ASN A 221 -4.48 -0.25 -8.17
C ASN A 221 -3.75 1.05 -8.53
N GLY A 222 -3.09 1.72 -7.56
CA GLY A 222 -2.35 2.95 -7.80
C GLY A 222 -3.22 4.19 -8.01
N GLU A 223 -4.47 4.15 -7.55
CA GLU A 223 -5.35 5.33 -7.54
C GLU A 223 -4.94 6.30 -6.44
N GLU A 224 -5.24 7.58 -6.64
CA GLU A 224 -5.08 8.60 -5.60
C GLU A 224 -6.18 8.47 -4.54
N VAL A 225 -5.78 8.42 -3.27
CA VAL A 225 -6.70 8.28 -2.14
C VAL A 225 -6.38 9.31 -1.07
N GLU A 226 -7.41 10.05 -0.65
CA GLU A 226 -7.34 10.92 0.53
C GLU A 226 -7.68 10.13 1.80
N LEU A 227 -6.76 10.19 2.76
CA LEU A 227 -6.87 9.62 4.10
C LEU A 227 -6.71 10.72 5.14
N SER A 228 -7.16 10.45 6.36
CA SER A 228 -6.81 11.30 7.51
C SER A 228 -6.49 10.49 8.75
N VAL A 229 -5.46 10.89 9.48
CA VAL A 229 -5.11 10.32 10.79
C VAL A 229 -5.75 11.17 11.87
N ASN A 230 -6.47 10.54 12.80
CA ASN A 230 -7.17 11.23 13.90
C ASN A 230 -8.09 12.38 13.47
N LYS A 231 -8.48 12.43 12.18
CA LYS A 231 -9.20 13.55 11.54
C LYS A 231 -8.48 14.91 11.65
N LYS A 232 -7.17 14.89 11.91
CA LYS A 232 -6.32 16.08 12.04
C LYS A 232 -5.36 16.17 10.85
N THR A 233 -4.54 15.13 10.67
CA THR A 233 -3.55 15.07 9.61
C THR A 233 -4.20 14.56 8.33
N LYS A 234 -4.17 15.35 7.26
CA LYS A 234 -4.64 14.94 5.93
C LYS A 234 -3.49 14.37 5.14
N ILE A 235 -3.72 13.23 4.48
CA ILE A 235 -2.72 12.52 3.68
C ILE A 235 -3.35 12.19 2.34
N VAL A 236 -2.75 12.68 1.25
CA VAL A 236 -3.05 12.20 -0.10
C VAL A 236 -1.95 11.25 -0.50
N VAL A 237 -2.35 10.03 -0.87
CA VAL A 237 -1.42 8.96 -1.23
C VAL A 237 -1.77 8.39 -2.61
N GLN A 238 -0.71 8.17 -3.40
CA GLN A 238 -0.78 7.44 -4.66
C GLN A 238 0.51 6.63 -4.82
N ALA A 239 0.38 5.33 -5.12
CA ALA A 239 1.55 4.46 -5.29
C ALA A 239 2.49 5.00 -6.39
N GLY A 240 3.79 5.01 -6.13
CA GLY A 240 4.81 5.52 -7.05
C GLY A 240 4.86 7.04 -7.18
N LYS A 241 4.15 7.79 -6.32
CA LYS A 241 4.24 9.25 -6.25
C LYS A 241 4.59 9.72 -4.83
N PRO A 242 5.18 10.92 -4.68
CA PRO A 242 5.45 11.46 -3.36
C PRO A 242 4.14 11.75 -2.61
N PRO A 243 4.02 11.40 -1.32
CA PRO A 243 2.84 11.67 -0.53
C PRO A 243 2.68 13.17 -0.27
N VAL A 244 1.43 13.61 -0.09
CA VAL A 244 1.10 14.99 0.30
C VAL A 244 0.49 14.97 1.69
N ILE A 245 1.15 15.62 2.65
CA ILE A 245 0.75 15.67 4.06
C ILE A 245 0.38 17.10 4.40
N ASN A 246 -0.86 17.32 4.85
CA ASN A 246 -1.40 18.66 5.14
C ASN A 246 -1.22 19.68 4.00
N GLY A 247 -1.23 19.21 2.75
CA GLY A 247 -1.04 20.04 1.55
C GLY A 247 0.42 20.25 1.15
N VAL A 248 1.38 19.78 1.95
CA VAL A 248 2.81 19.83 1.64
C VAL A 248 3.22 18.53 0.96
N LYS A 249 3.82 18.64 -0.23
CA LYS A 249 4.35 17.50 -0.97
C LYS A 249 5.73 17.14 -0.42
N GLU A 250 5.89 15.90 0.02
CA GLU A 250 7.18 15.37 0.45
C GLU A 250 8.09 15.22 -0.78
N ALA A 251 9.32 15.72 -0.71
CA ALA A 251 10.22 15.74 -1.88
C ALA A 251 11.31 14.67 -1.79
N LYS A 252 11.91 14.51 -0.60
CA LYS A 252 13.11 13.71 -0.38
C LYS A 252 12.95 12.71 0.76
N MET A 253 13.47 11.51 0.55
CA MET A 253 13.70 10.53 1.62
C MET A 253 15.05 10.83 2.28
N ARG A 254 15.12 10.73 3.62
CA ARG A 254 16.39 10.95 4.34
C ARG A 254 17.42 9.88 3.96
N ILE A 255 18.68 10.29 3.84
CA ILE A 255 19.82 9.36 3.67
C ILE A 255 20.06 8.49 4.91
N GLY A 256 19.68 9.00 6.08
CA GLY A 256 19.70 8.27 7.34
C GLY A 256 19.43 9.18 8.54
N CYS A 257 19.63 8.64 9.74
CA CYS A 257 19.54 9.46 10.94
C CYS A 257 20.74 10.42 11.04
N GLY A 258 20.65 11.44 11.90
CA GLY A 258 21.70 12.45 12.03
C GLY A 258 23.09 11.87 12.34
N SER A 259 23.15 10.82 13.15
CA SER A 259 24.41 10.08 13.41
C SER A 259 24.99 9.40 12.16
N ALA A 260 24.15 8.82 11.31
CA ALA A 260 24.60 8.22 10.05
C ALA A 260 25.10 9.30 9.08
N THR A 261 24.40 10.42 8.97
CA THR A 261 24.84 11.58 8.17
C THR A 261 26.20 12.09 8.65
N VAL A 262 26.41 12.24 9.96
CA VAL A 262 27.73 12.58 10.51
C VAL A 262 28.78 11.56 10.10
N GLY A 263 28.49 10.26 10.20
CA GLY A 263 29.42 9.19 9.79
C GLY A 263 29.80 9.24 8.31
N LEU A 264 28.83 9.45 7.42
CA LEU A 264 29.03 9.47 5.97
C LEU A 264 29.80 10.71 5.49
N PHE A 265 29.58 11.86 6.12
CA PHE A 265 30.10 13.14 5.63
C PHE A 265 31.21 13.75 6.52
N ALA A 266 31.70 13.06 7.56
CA ALA A 266 32.68 13.58 8.53
C ALA A 266 33.90 14.27 7.90
N LYS A 267 34.47 13.71 6.83
CA LYS A 267 35.63 14.31 6.13
C LYS A 267 35.29 15.67 5.51
N LYS A 268 34.12 15.79 4.87
CA LYS A 268 33.63 17.04 4.28
C LYS A 268 33.20 18.03 5.36
N MET A 269 32.60 17.55 6.45
CA MET A 269 32.23 18.37 7.61
C MET A 269 33.45 19.08 8.21
N LYS A 270 34.56 18.35 8.41
CA LYS A 270 35.84 18.91 8.89
C LYS A 270 36.36 20.06 8.03
N GLU A 271 36.21 19.96 6.71
CA GLU A 271 36.72 20.97 5.77
C GLU A 271 35.82 22.21 5.70
N ALA A 272 34.54 22.05 6.07
CA ALA A 272 33.50 23.05 5.88
C ALA A 272 33.28 23.96 7.08
N VAL A 273 33.18 23.41 8.29
CA VAL A 273 32.79 24.16 9.50
C VAL A 273 33.42 23.55 10.77
N ASP A 274 33.38 24.29 11.87
CA ASP A 274 33.94 23.84 13.15
C ASP A 274 33.04 22.84 13.88
N GLU A 275 31.72 22.91 13.69
CA GLU A 275 30.74 21.99 14.26
C GLU A 275 29.54 21.79 13.32
N VAL A 276 28.94 20.59 13.37
CA VAL A 276 27.69 20.29 12.69
C VAL A 276 26.70 19.63 13.64
N ILE A 277 25.48 20.16 13.70
CA ILE A 277 24.32 19.48 14.28
C ILE A 277 23.45 18.97 13.14
N VAL A 278 23.24 17.66 13.08
CA VAL A 278 22.29 17.06 12.13
C VAL A 278 21.01 16.67 12.86
N ILE A 279 19.93 17.39 12.60
CA ILE A 279 18.62 17.26 13.29
C ILE A 279 17.88 16.02 12.78
N ASP A 280 17.45 15.16 13.70
CA ASP A 280 16.56 14.02 13.43
C ASP A 280 15.85 13.58 14.73
N HIS A 281 14.56 13.25 14.66
CA HIS A 281 13.79 12.82 15.84
C HIS A 281 14.30 11.51 16.45
N HIS A 282 14.75 10.56 15.62
CA HIS A 282 15.32 9.32 16.13
C HIS A 282 16.72 9.54 16.68
N VAL A 283 17.63 10.14 15.91
CA VAL A 283 19.01 10.36 16.36
C VAL A 283 19.58 11.63 15.77
N THR A 284 19.55 12.72 16.53
CA THR A 284 20.33 13.93 16.25
C THR A 284 21.83 13.62 16.42
N GLY A 285 22.61 13.99 15.41
CA GLY A 285 24.07 13.83 15.39
C GLY A 285 24.78 15.12 15.75
N LEU A 286 25.82 15.04 16.58
CA LEU A 286 26.74 16.14 16.86
C LEU A 286 28.14 15.76 16.36
N PHE A 287 28.63 16.44 15.33
CA PHE A 287 29.79 16.01 14.57
C PHE A 287 31.07 15.88 15.41
N THR A 288 31.48 16.90 16.15
CA THR A 288 32.80 16.87 16.81
C THR A 288 32.87 15.94 18.02
N GLU A 289 31.74 15.64 18.67
CA GLU A 289 31.68 14.65 19.76
C GLU A 289 31.56 13.21 19.24
N HIS A 290 31.06 13.04 18.01
CA HIS A 290 30.85 11.75 17.38
C HIS A 290 32.19 11.04 17.10
N LEU A 291 32.18 9.70 17.11
CA LEU A 291 33.38 8.91 16.81
C LEU A 291 33.93 9.20 15.40
N ALA A 292 33.05 9.43 14.43
CA ALA A 292 33.46 9.84 13.09
C ALA A 292 34.18 11.20 13.06
N GLY A 293 33.81 12.13 13.95
CA GLY A 293 34.54 13.38 14.15
C GLY A 293 35.94 13.14 14.71
N ALA A 294 36.05 12.29 15.73
CA ALA A 294 37.33 11.90 16.31
C ALA A 294 38.26 11.22 15.29
N ASP A 295 37.73 10.34 14.44
CA ASP A 295 38.51 9.65 13.39
C ASP A 295 39.06 10.61 12.32
N VAL A 296 38.38 11.73 12.07
CA VAL A 296 38.91 12.80 11.21
C VAL A 296 39.74 13.83 11.98
N GLY A 297 40.00 13.61 13.27
CA GLY A 297 40.87 14.42 14.11
C GLY A 297 40.19 15.66 14.73
N MET A 298 38.86 15.65 14.84
CA MET A 298 38.13 16.69 15.58
C MET A 298 38.06 16.33 17.06
N GLU A 299 38.02 17.37 17.90
CA GLU A 299 37.72 17.27 19.33
C GLU A 299 36.40 17.97 19.63
N TRP A 300 35.68 17.53 20.66
CA TRP A 300 34.37 18.09 20.99
C TRP A 300 34.45 19.60 21.21
N SER A 301 33.67 20.33 20.40
CA SER A 301 33.66 21.79 20.28
C SER A 301 33.11 22.55 21.49
N GLY A 302 32.45 21.86 22.42
CA GLY A 302 31.70 22.48 23.52
C GLY A 302 30.23 22.77 23.19
N VAL A 303 29.76 22.52 21.97
CA VAL A 303 28.35 22.70 21.59
C VAL A 303 27.48 21.60 22.20
N ILE A 304 26.33 22.00 22.77
CA ILE A 304 25.34 21.10 23.37
C ILE A 304 24.04 21.21 22.57
N PRO A 305 23.59 20.15 21.89
CA PRO A 305 22.34 20.17 21.15
C PRO A 305 21.13 20.11 22.09
N ASN A 306 20.01 20.65 21.64
CA ASN A 306 18.72 20.59 22.32
C ASN A 306 18.05 19.22 22.12
N ALA A 307 18.66 18.20 22.71
CA ALA A 307 18.20 16.82 22.65
C ALA A 307 18.76 16.02 23.84
N ARG A 308 18.19 14.86 24.15
CA ARG A 308 18.64 14.02 25.25
C ARG A 308 19.83 13.17 24.82
N LYS A 309 20.99 13.35 25.46
CA LYS A 309 22.19 12.56 25.16
C LYS A 309 21.94 11.06 25.31
N SER A 310 22.33 10.30 24.29
CA SER A 310 22.25 8.83 24.26
C SER A 310 23.64 8.21 24.43
N SER A 311 24.54 8.56 23.51
CA SER A 311 25.94 8.13 23.49
C SER A 311 26.79 9.23 22.85
N ARG A 312 28.10 9.02 22.69
CA ARG A 312 29.02 10.04 22.17
C ARG A 312 28.56 10.58 20.81
N GLY A 313 28.24 11.87 20.73
CA GLY A 313 27.76 12.53 19.52
C GLY A 313 26.38 12.08 19.02
N ARG A 314 25.61 11.36 19.84
CA ARG A 314 24.27 10.84 19.50
C ARG A 314 23.24 11.26 20.53
N TYR A 315 22.15 11.88 20.07
CA TYR A 315 21.13 12.45 20.92
C TYR A 315 19.73 12.07 20.44
N PHE A 316 18.81 11.79 21.36
CA PHE A 316 17.41 11.50 21.08
C PHE A 316 16.59 12.80 21.10
N GLY A 317 15.87 13.08 20.01
CA GLY A 317 14.88 14.15 19.94
C GLY A 317 13.52 13.72 20.47
N GLU A 318 12.64 14.69 20.68
CA GLU A 318 11.21 14.44 20.92
C GLU A 318 10.46 14.55 19.58
N HIS A 319 9.45 13.71 19.37
CA HIS A 319 8.61 13.76 18.16
C HIS A 319 7.75 15.02 18.15
N GLY A 320 7.62 15.65 16.99
CA GLY A 320 6.80 16.85 16.82
C GLY A 320 6.61 17.26 15.37
N GLU A 321 5.98 18.42 15.19
CA GLU A 321 5.69 19.01 13.88
C GLU A 321 6.84 19.87 13.31
N GLY A 322 7.96 19.96 14.03
CA GLY A 322 9.14 20.73 13.68
C GLY A 322 10.10 20.01 12.73
N ILE A 323 11.31 20.57 12.61
CA ILE A 323 12.34 20.16 11.67
C ILE A 323 12.70 18.68 11.86
N GLY A 324 12.64 17.91 10.78
CA GLY A 324 13.00 16.48 10.82
C GLY A 324 12.09 15.63 11.70
N GLY A 325 10.84 16.06 11.92
CA GLY A 325 9.86 15.37 12.77
C GLY A 325 10.09 15.57 14.26
N THR A 326 10.86 16.60 14.64
CA THR A 326 11.19 16.92 16.04
C THR A 326 10.27 18.00 16.62
N THR A 327 10.46 18.40 17.87
CA THR A 327 9.87 19.61 18.46
C THR A 327 10.66 20.90 18.14
N ILE A 328 11.75 20.82 17.37
CA ILE A 328 12.61 21.96 17.01
C ILE A 328 11.94 22.77 15.88
N GLU A 329 11.54 24.01 16.15
CA GLU A 329 10.88 24.87 15.16
C GLU A 329 11.88 25.54 14.21
N THR A 330 13.01 26.01 14.74
CA THR A 330 14.05 26.69 13.96
C THR A 330 15.41 26.02 14.14
N PRO A 331 16.34 26.14 13.16
CA PRO A 331 17.70 25.62 13.32
C PRO A 331 18.43 26.16 14.56
N ARG A 332 18.09 27.37 15.01
CA ARG A 332 18.64 27.97 16.24
C ARG A 332 18.27 27.19 17.49
N ASP A 333 17.06 26.64 17.54
CA ASP A 333 16.57 25.90 18.72
C ASP A 333 17.27 24.55 18.89
N ALA A 334 17.95 24.05 17.85
CA ALA A 334 18.77 22.85 17.93
C ALA A 334 20.02 23.07 18.81
N ILE A 335 20.43 24.32 19.05
CA ILE A 335 21.58 24.68 19.90
C ILE A 335 21.06 25.06 21.29
N LYS A 336 21.20 24.16 22.26
CA LYS A 336 20.75 24.40 23.64
C LYS A 336 21.66 25.40 24.36
N SER A 337 22.96 25.20 24.26
CA SER A 337 23.99 26.03 24.89
C SER A 337 25.36 25.72 24.32
N VAL A 338 26.32 26.61 24.54
CA VAL A 338 27.73 26.44 24.16
C VAL A 338 28.62 26.55 25.41
N ASP A 339 29.43 25.53 25.67
CA ASP A 339 30.41 25.52 26.75
C ASP A 339 31.66 26.33 26.34
N MET A 340 31.70 27.59 26.75
CA MET A 340 32.81 28.52 26.45
C MET A 340 34.13 28.17 27.16
N THR A 341 34.17 27.15 28.02
CA THR A 341 35.46 26.61 28.53
C THR A 341 36.20 25.80 27.47
N ARG A 342 35.50 25.39 26.40
CA ARG A 342 36.04 24.64 25.26
C ARG A 342 35.83 25.34 23.93
N ALA A 343 34.67 25.98 23.75
CA ALA A 343 34.35 26.72 22.54
C ALA A 343 35.15 28.02 22.44
N ARG A 344 35.22 28.58 21.22
CA ARG A 344 35.84 29.89 20.94
C ARG A 344 34.85 30.82 20.26
N ALA A 345 34.94 32.11 20.55
CA ALA A 345 34.22 33.11 19.78
C ALA A 345 34.65 33.08 18.31
N GLY A 346 33.71 33.27 17.39
CA GLY A 346 33.92 33.16 15.94
C GLY A 346 33.82 31.74 15.39
N MET A 347 33.59 30.73 16.23
CA MET A 347 33.38 29.35 15.79
C MET A 347 32.10 29.22 14.96
N GLN A 348 32.15 28.46 13.87
CA GLN A 348 31.02 28.26 12.97
C GLN A 348 30.30 26.93 13.23
N ILE A 349 28.98 26.99 13.44
CA ILE A 349 28.11 25.84 13.68
C ILE A 349 27.11 25.74 12.52
N LEU A 350 27.21 24.68 11.73
CA LEU A 350 26.19 24.34 10.75
C LEU A 350 25.10 23.51 11.41
N VAL A 351 23.86 23.98 11.37
CA VAL A 351 22.70 23.18 11.74
C VAL A 351 22.00 22.77 10.45
N VAL A 352 21.78 21.47 10.26
CA VAL A 352 21.17 20.91 9.05
C VAL A 352 20.24 19.76 9.39
N ASN A 353 19.17 19.55 8.64
CA ASN A 353 18.34 18.34 8.77
C ASN A 353 18.88 17.20 7.90
N THR A 354 18.32 15.99 8.05
CA THR A 354 18.81 14.80 7.34
C THR A 354 18.57 14.79 5.83
N THR A 355 17.81 15.74 5.28
CA THR A 355 17.62 15.93 3.83
C THR A 355 18.49 17.05 3.24
N GLY A 356 19.14 17.86 4.07
CA GLY A 356 19.92 19.02 3.64
C GLY A 356 19.09 20.25 3.25
N GLU A 357 17.76 20.13 3.16
CA GLU A 357 16.85 21.21 2.74
C GLU A 357 16.75 22.32 3.78
N ILE A 358 16.72 21.96 5.07
CA ILE A 358 16.67 22.90 6.18
C ILE A 358 18.07 23.02 6.75
N ARG A 359 18.65 24.21 6.60
CA ARG A 359 20.03 24.49 6.96
C ARG A 359 20.21 25.94 7.38
N ALA A 360 21.03 26.17 8.40
CA ALA A 360 21.45 27.51 8.82
C ALA A 360 22.87 27.45 9.40
N LEU A 361 23.61 28.54 9.23
CA LEU A 361 24.97 28.68 9.75
C LEU A 361 24.98 29.71 10.88
N PHE A 362 25.61 29.37 11.99
CA PHE A 362 25.71 30.22 13.16
C PHE A 362 27.17 30.49 13.51
N GLU A 363 27.43 31.68 14.03
CA GLU A 363 28.70 32.07 14.64
C GLU A 363 28.54 32.19 16.16
N VAL A 364 29.47 31.63 16.92
CA VAL A 364 29.49 31.71 18.38
C VAL A 364 30.01 33.08 18.84
N LEU A 365 29.24 33.74 19.70
CA LEU A 365 29.58 35.03 20.29
C LEU A 365 30.42 34.88 21.58
N PRO A 366 31.14 35.92 22.03
CA PRO A 366 31.95 35.86 23.25
C PRO A 366 31.19 35.53 24.55
N ASP A 367 29.89 35.79 24.59
CA ASP A 367 29.00 35.48 25.71
C ASP A 367 28.42 34.05 25.67
N GLY A 368 28.74 33.29 24.62
CA GLY A 368 28.26 31.92 24.40
C GLY A 368 26.89 31.82 23.71
N ASP A 369 26.28 32.94 23.33
CA ASP A 369 25.13 32.93 22.43
C ASP A 369 25.60 32.72 20.97
N VAL A 370 24.66 32.49 20.06
CA VAL A 370 24.96 32.25 18.64
C VAL A 370 24.15 33.17 17.75
N LYS A 371 24.81 33.68 16.70
CA LYS A 371 24.21 34.58 15.72
C LYS A 371 24.16 33.90 14.36
N GLU A 372 23.00 33.93 13.70
CA GLU A 372 22.88 33.43 12.34
C GLU A 372 23.68 34.31 11.36
N ILE A 373 24.47 33.66 10.50
CA ILE A 373 25.31 34.30 9.49
C ILE A 373 25.03 33.70 8.11
N PRO A 374 25.33 34.42 7.01
CA PRO A 374 25.20 33.87 5.66
C PRO A 374 26.03 32.60 5.49
N MET A 375 25.49 31.63 4.75
CA MET A 375 26.15 30.36 4.48
C MET A 375 27.47 30.59 3.72
N THR A 376 28.57 29.98 4.18
CA THR A 376 29.82 29.95 3.41
C THR A 376 29.69 29.00 2.22
N GLU A 377 30.51 29.18 1.17
CA GLU A 377 30.50 28.28 0.00
C GLU A 377 30.69 26.81 0.40
N LYS A 378 31.56 26.55 1.38
CA LYS A 378 31.83 25.18 1.86
C LYS A 378 30.66 24.58 2.64
N ALA A 379 30.02 25.37 3.50
CA ALA A 379 28.87 24.91 4.29
C ALA A 379 27.66 24.66 3.38
N ALA A 380 27.46 25.52 2.37
CA ALA A 380 26.44 25.30 1.33
C ALA A 380 26.71 24.02 0.54
N ALA A 381 27.95 23.84 0.06
CA ALA A 381 28.35 22.65 -0.70
C ALA A 381 28.18 21.35 0.10
N LEU A 382 28.47 21.36 1.40
CA LEU A 382 28.23 20.20 2.28
C LEU A 382 26.73 19.86 2.35
N ALA A 383 25.88 20.85 2.57
CA ALA A 383 24.44 20.60 2.67
C ALA A 383 23.82 20.21 1.31
N ASP A 384 24.32 20.77 0.20
CA ASP A 384 23.93 20.32 -1.15
C ASP A 384 24.38 18.88 -1.41
N ASP A 385 25.56 18.48 -0.95
CA ASP A 385 26.05 17.11 -1.07
C ASP A 385 25.20 16.11 -0.27
N ILE A 386 24.74 16.47 0.93
CA ILE A 386 23.77 15.68 1.70
C ILE A 386 22.48 15.51 0.88
N MET A 387 21.94 16.60 0.36
CA MET A 387 20.69 16.62 -0.42
C MET A 387 20.80 15.82 -1.74
N ASN A 388 21.94 15.89 -2.42
CA ASN A 388 22.18 15.17 -3.68
C ASN A 388 22.30 13.65 -3.50
N ASN A 389 22.60 13.20 -2.27
CA ASN A 389 22.60 11.78 -1.91
C ASN A 389 21.26 11.31 -1.31
N CYS A 390 20.22 12.15 -1.28
CA CYS A 390 18.87 11.78 -0.85
C CYS A 390 18.02 11.31 -2.04
N GLU A 391 17.35 10.17 -1.86
CA GLU A 391 16.40 9.62 -2.84
C GLU A 391 15.12 10.46 -2.91
N GLU A 392 14.37 10.33 -4.00
CA GLU A 392 13.05 10.94 -4.12
C GLU A 392 12.06 10.25 -3.16
N SER A 393 11.22 11.05 -2.50
CA SER A 393 10.16 10.50 -1.64
C SER A 393 9.09 9.82 -2.48
N LEU A 394 8.69 8.61 -2.12
CA LEU A 394 7.61 7.88 -2.77
C LEU A 394 6.66 7.26 -1.73
N ALA A 395 5.41 7.08 -2.13
CA ALA A 395 4.49 6.19 -1.45
C ALA A 395 4.46 4.81 -2.15
N SER A 396 4.53 3.74 -1.37
CA SER A 396 4.45 2.36 -1.85
C SER A 396 3.30 1.62 -1.19
N VAL A 397 2.67 0.70 -1.93
CA VAL A 397 1.53 -0.07 -1.44
C VAL A 397 1.84 -1.56 -1.53
N MET A 398 1.91 -2.21 -0.38
CA MET A 398 2.08 -3.66 -0.25
C MET A 398 0.71 -4.28 0.02
N TYR A 399 0.22 -5.11 -0.90
CA TYR A 399 -1.02 -5.85 -0.70
C TYR A 399 -0.73 -7.15 0.06
N THR A 400 -1.51 -7.40 1.11
CA THR A 400 -1.43 -8.61 1.92
C THR A 400 -2.73 -9.39 1.79
N GLY A 401 -2.63 -10.68 1.48
CA GLY A 401 -3.79 -11.56 1.33
C GLY A 401 -3.53 -12.99 1.78
N GLY A 402 -4.61 -13.72 2.08
CA GLY A 402 -4.55 -15.14 2.40
C GLY A 402 -5.42 -15.98 1.47
N THR A 403 -4.85 -16.98 0.80
CA THR A 403 -5.61 -17.88 -0.09
C THR A 403 -6.20 -19.06 0.68
N GLY A 404 -7.53 -19.04 0.79
CA GLY A 404 -8.31 -19.97 1.60
C GLY A 404 -8.87 -21.17 0.83
N GLY A 405 -9.95 -21.76 1.34
CA GLY A 405 -10.56 -22.97 0.79
C GLY A 405 -11.06 -22.83 -0.66
N SER A 406 -11.69 -21.70 -1.01
CA SER A 406 -12.19 -21.45 -2.38
C SER A 406 -11.07 -21.43 -3.41
N ALA A 407 -10.04 -20.60 -3.18
CA ALA A 407 -8.90 -20.48 -4.08
C ALA A 407 -8.17 -21.83 -4.24
N ARG A 408 -7.96 -22.56 -3.13
CA ARG A 408 -7.30 -23.89 -3.16
C ARG A 408 -8.13 -24.96 -3.86
N GLY A 409 -9.45 -24.95 -3.67
CA GLY A 409 -10.36 -25.90 -4.32
C GLY A 409 -10.38 -25.78 -5.84
N GLY A 410 -10.13 -24.59 -6.38
CA GLY A 410 -9.93 -24.38 -7.82
C GLY A 410 -8.63 -25.00 -8.36
N VAL A 411 -7.64 -25.22 -7.50
CA VAL A 411 -6.33 -25.78 -7.87
C VAL A 411 -6.32 -27.30 -7.76
N CYS A 412 -6.80 -27.86 -6.65
CA CYS A 412 -6.68 -29.27 -6.37
C CYS A 412 -7.75 -29.77 -5.39
N THR A 413 -7.83 -31.09 -5.25
CA THR A 413 -8.72 -31.78 -4.30
C THR A 413 -8.10 -31.97 -2.91
N LYS A 414 -6.76 -31.80 -2.76
CA LYS A 414 -6.04 -31.97 -1.49
C LYS A 414 -5.51 -30.62 -0.96
N PRO A 415 -6.31 -29.84 -0.20
CA PRO A 415 -5.97 -28.46 0.17
C PRO A 415 -4.71 -28.31 1.03
N LEU A 416 -4.31 -29.34 1.78
CA LEU A 416 -3.03 -29.33 2.51
C LEU A 416 -1.83 -29.55 1.59
N ALA A 417 -1.98 -30.33 0.52
CA ALA A 417 -0.89 -30.65 -0.40
C ALA A 417 -0.45 -29.41 -1.19
N ILE A 418 -1.39 -28.61 -1.68
CA ILE A 418 -1.06 -27.32 -2.32
C ILE A 418 -0.38 -26.35 -1.34
N THR A 419 -0.83 -26.29 -0.08
CA THR A 419 -0.16 -25.46 0.93
C THR A 419 1.28 -25.91 1.13
N LYS A 420 1.54 -27.21 1.28
CA LYS A 420 2.91 -27.74 1.36
C LYS A 420 3.74 -27.44 0.12
N ALA A 421 3.18 -27.63 -1.08
CA ALA A 421 3.87 -27.36 -2.34
C ALA A 421 4.31 -25.89 -2.46
N VAL A 422 3.50 -24.94 -1.99
CA VAL A 422 3.87 -23.52 -1.96
C VAL A 422 5.03 -23.26 -1.00
N HIS A 423 4.95 -23.78 0.24
CA HIS A 423 6.01 -23.59 1.24
C HIS A 423 7.32 -24.32 0.91
N GLU A 424 7.24 -25.44 0.17
CA GLU A 424 8.40 -26.20 -0.33
C GLU A 424 9.00 -25.59 -1.61
N GLY A 425 8.40 -24.53 -2.17
CA GLY A 425 8.85 -23.90 -3.42
C GLY A 425 8.54 -24.70 -4.70
N LYS A 426 7.76 -25.79 -4.60
CA LYS A 426 7.29 -26.57 -5.76
C LYS A 426 6.18 -25.86 -6.53
N ALA A 427 5.37 -25.06 -5.83
CA ALA A 427 4.33 -24.22 -6.40
C ALA A 427 4.64 -22.75 -6.17
N VAL A 428 4.90 -22.01 -7.25
CA VAL A 428 5.15 -20.57 -7.22
C VAL A 428 3.82 -19.83 -7.26
N LEU A 429 3.56 -19.03 -6.23
CA LEU A 429 2.41 -18.13 -6.17
C LEU A 429 2.77 -16.77 -6.77
N THR A 430 1.97 -16.27 -7.70
CA THR A 430 2.04 -14.88 -8.16
C THR A 430 0.67 -14.22 -8.04
N ILE A 431 0.66 -12.88 -8.07
CA ILE A 431 -0.56 -12.08 -8.03
C ILE A 431 -0.61 -11.16 -9.23
N GLY A 432 -1.46 -11.45 -10.22
CA GLY A 432 -1.52 -10.71 -11.48
C GLY A 432 -0.14 -10.64 -12.14
N GLY A 433 0.61 -11.74 -12.09
CA GLY A 433 1.99 -11.83 -12.56
C GLY A 433 3.05 -11.25 -11.61
N ALA A 434 2.71 -10.47 -10.58
CA ALA A 434 3.72 -10.00 -9.64
C ALA A 434 4.21 -11.14 -8.72
N PRO A 435 5.54 -11.27 -8.48
CA PRO A 435 6.07 -12.21 -7.50
C PRO A 435 5.54 -11.87 -6.08
N ALA A 436 5.04 -12.88 -5.39
CA ALA A 436 4.56 -12.75 -4.01
C ALA A 436 5.57 -13.34 -3.01
N TYR A 437 5.75 -12.68 -1.88
CA TYR A 437 6.46 -13.24 -0.73
C TYR A 437 5.49 -14.04 0.12
N ILE A 438 5.79 -15.31 0.38
CA ILE A 438 4.97 -16.19 1.21
C ILE A 438 5.36 -16.03 2.67
N LEU A 439 4.39 -15.70 3.53
CA LEU A 439 4.61 -15.65 4.97
C LEU A 439 4.78 -17.08 5.52
N PRO A 440 5.78 -17.31 6.39
CA PRO A 440 6.03 -18.64 6.94
C PRO A 440 4.88 -19.11 7.83
N GLY A 441 4.73 -20.44 7.96
CA GLY A 441 3.76 -21.07 8.86
C GLY A 441 2.57 -21.69 8.14
N GLY A 442 1.43 -21.78 8.83
CA GLY A 442 0.23 -22.44 8.31
C GLY A 442 -0.56 -21.59 7.31
N GLY A 443 -1.18 -22.25 6.33
CA GLY A 443 -1.97 -21.58 5.29
C GLY A 443 -1.08 -20.99 4.19
N ILE A 444 -1.67 -20.23 3.28
CA ILE A 444 -0.95 -19.54 2.20
C ILE A 444 -1.27 -18.05 2.36
N ASN A 445 -0.47 -17.36 3.15
CA ASN A 445 -0.53 -15.92 3.28
C ASN A 445 0.62 -15.31 2.51
N PHE A 446 0.37 -14.20 1.84
CA PHE A 446 1.34 -13.56 0.98
C PHE A 446 1.33 -12.05 1.13
N ILE A 447 2.47 -11.44 0.79
CA ILE A 447 2.63 -10.01 0.58
C ILE A 447 3.11 -9.81 -0.86
N VAL A 448 2.53 -8.85 -1.57
CA VAL A 448 2.94 -8.49 -2.93
C VAL A 448 3.04 -6.99 -3.08
N ASP A 449 4.06 -6.53 -3.80
CA ASP A 449 4.18 -5.15 -4.25
C ASP A 449 3.06 -4.87 -5.26
N ALA A 450 2.08 -4.04 -4.87
CA ALA A 450 0.92 -3.78 -5.70
C ALA A 450 1.28 -3.01 -6.98
N GLY A 451 2.37 -2.23 -6.97
CA GLY A 451 2.87 -1.50 -8.14
C GLY A 451 3.43 -2.41 -9.25
N LYS A 452 3.68 -3.69 -8.93
CA LYS A 452 4.15 -4.72 -9.87
C LYS A 452 3.03 -5.58 -10.45
N VAL A 453 1.83 -5.51 -9.88
CA VAL A 453 0.66 -6.27 -10.35
C VAL A 453 0.17 -5.64 -11.65
N VAL A 454 -0.30 -6.46 -12.59
CA VAL A 454 -0.96 -5.95 -13.81
C VAL A 454 -1.99 -4.88 -13.45
N ASN A 455 -1.93 -3.76 -14.16
CA ASN A 455 -2.71 -2.56 -13.86
C ASN A 455 -4.21 -2.86 -13.63
N HIS A 456 -4.81 -2.22 -12.62
CA HIS A 456 -6.17 -2.45 -12.15
C HIS A 456 -6.53 -3.93 -11.89
N GLY A 457 -5.56 -4.76 -11.49
CA GLY A 457 -5.76 -6.19 -11.28
C GLY A 457 -6.68 -6.52 -10.09
N PHE A 458 -6.77 -5.63 -9.10
CA PHE A 458 -7.60 -5.81 -7.92
C PHE A 458 -9.02 -5.29 -8.14
N THR A 459 -10.02 -6.00 -7.63
CA THR A 459 -11.42 -5.54 -7.57
C THR A 459 -12.02 -5.84 -6.20
N TRP A 460 -13.30 -5.53 -5.97
CA TRP A 460 -13.98 -5.91 -4.73
C TRP A 460 -15.41 -6.41 -4.99
N VAL A 461 -15.94 -7.17 -4.04
CA VAL A 461 -17.31 -7.72 -4.12
C VAL A 461 -18.18 -7.22 -2.97
N PRO A 462 -19.52 -7.15 -3.20
CA PRO A 462 -20.47 -6.75 -2.17
C PRO A 462 -20.57 -7.66 -0.94
N THR A 463 -19.84 -8.76 -0.80
CA THR A 463 -19.74 -9.51 0.47
C THR A 463 -18.46 -9.07 1.17
N PRO A 464 -18.38 -7.78 1.54
CA PRO A 464 -17.16 -6.97 1.57
C PRO A 464 -15.85 -7.76 1.57
N ALA A 465 -15.26 -7.91 0.40
CA ALA A 465 -13.98 -8.57 0.23
C ALA A 465 -13.27 -7.96 -0.98
N THR A 466 -11.96 -7.89 -0.92
CA THR A 466 -11.16 -7.62 -2.13
C THR A 466 -11.16 -8.89 -2.99
N VAL A 467 -10.80 -8.75 -4.25
CA VAL A 467 -10.62 -9.84 -5.19
C VAL A 467 -9.22 -9.67 -5.75
N ALA A 468 -8.37 -10.66 -5.51
CA ALA A 468 -7.01 -10.69 -6.01
C ALA A 468 -6.90 -11.66 -7.21
N PRO A 469 -6.15 -11.31 -8.26
CA PRO A 469 -5.79 -12.24 -9.34
C PRO A 469 -4.71 -13.19 -8.81
N VAL A 470 -5.03 -14.46 -8.59
CA VAL A 470 -4.10 -15.43 -7.98
C VAL A 470 -3.69 -16.48 -9.00
N GLU A 471 -2.39 -16.72 -9.12
CA GLU A 471 -1.83 -17.76 -9.98
C GLU A 471 -0.97 -18.75 -9.18
N TYR A 472 -1.07 -20.04 -9.50
CA TYR A 472 -0.20 -21.10 -8.99
C TYR A 472 0.50 -21.78 -10.16
N THR A 473 1.83 -21.73 -10.18
CA THR A 473 2.64 -22.33 -11.25
C THR A 473 3.56 -23.40 -10.69
N MET A 474 3.54 -24.60 -11.27
CA MET A 474 4.35 -25.74 -10.84
C MET A 474 4.59 -26.71 -11.99
N THR A 475 5.43 -27.72 -11.78
CA THR A 475 5.56 -28.81 -12.75
C THR A 475 4.24 -29.60 -12.84
N LYS A 476 3.93 -30.17 -13.99
CA LYS A 476 2.73 -31.02 -14.15
C LYS A 476 2.75 -32.22 -13.19
N ALA A 477 3.93 -32.78 -12.92
CA ALA A 477 4.09 -33.89 -11.98
C ALA A 477 3.73 -33.48 -10.54
N ASP A 478 4.18 -32.29 -10.10
CA ASP A 478 3.79 -31.75 -8.79
C ASP A 478 2.29 -31.42 -8.73
N TYR A 479 1.73 -30.90 -9.83
CA TYR A 479 0.29 -30.63 -9.95
C TYR A 479 -0.55 -31.91 -9.82
N GLU A 480 -0.13 -33.01 -10.43
CA GLU A 480 -0.76 -34.32 -10.27
C GLU A 480 -0.62 -34.84 -8.83
N ALA A 481 0.56 -34.71 -8.23
CA ALA A 481 0.83 -35.19 -6.86
C ALA A 481 -0.08 -34.53 -5.80
N ILE A 482 -0.38 -33.23 -5.96
CA ILE A 482 -1.32 -32.52 -5.09
C ILE A 482 -2.79 -32.85 -5.38
N GLY A 483 -3.09 -33.71 -6.35
CA GLY A 483 -4.45 -34.04 -6.77
C GLY A 483 -5.10 -32.88 -7.54
N GLY A 484 -4.34 -32.25 -8.43
CA GLY A 484 -4.80 -31.24 -9.35
C GLY A 484 -5.90 -31.74 -10.29
N HIS A 485 -6.65 -30.82 -10.89
CA HIS A 485 -7.75 -31.13 -11.80
C HIS A 485 -7.21 -31.47 -13.20
N MET A 486 -6.62 -32.67 -13.34
CA MET A 486 -5.90 -33.09 -14.55
C MET A 486 -6.73 -33.01 -15.83
N ASP A 487 -8.02 -33.36 -15.74
CA ASP A 487 -8.96 -33.34 -16.87
C ASP A 487 -9.32 -31.93 -17.34
N CYS A 488 -8.92 -30.90 -16.59
CA CYS A 488 -9.18 -29.49 -16.90
C CYS A 488 -7.95 -28.78 -17.49
N ILE A 489 -6.80 -29.45 -17.58
CA ILE A 489 -5.59 -28.88 -18.17
C ILE A 489 -5.78 -28.76 -19.69
N ARG A 490 -5.44 -27.60 -20.25
CA ARG A 490 -5.37 -27.40 -21.70
C ARG A 490 -4.05 -26.73 -22.13
N PRO A 491 -3.55 -26.97 -23.35
CA PRO A 491 -2.38 -26.26 -23.87
C PRO A 491 -2.63 -24.75 -23.98
N VAL A 492 -1.65 -23.92 -23.64
CA VAL A 492 -1.79 -22.45 -23.70
C VAL A 492 -2.05 -21.95 -25.12
N GLU A 493 -1.54 -22.62 -26.15
CA GLU A 493 -1.71 -22.29 -27.57
C GLU A 493 -3.16 -22.42 -28.02
N GLU A 494 -3.93 -23.31 -27.40
CA GLU A 494 -5.37 -23.41 -27.63
C GLU A 494 -6.10 -22.18 -27.10
N LEU A 495 -5.76 -21.76 -25.88
CA LEU A 495 -6.33 -20.56 -25.26
C LEU A 495 -5.93 -19.29 -26.01
N ARG A 496 -4.66 -19.15 -26.43
CA ARG A 496 -4.17 -18.02 -27.23
C ARG A 496 -4.95 -17.87 -28.54
N ARG A 497 -5.22 -18.98 -29.24
CA ARG A 497 -6.05 -18.99 -30.46
C ARG A 497 -7.49 -18.54 -30.20
N GLU A 498 -8.11 -18.93 -29.09
CA GLU A 498 -9.46 -18.47 -28.72
C GLU A 498 -9.50 -16.97 -28.40
N LEU A 499 -8.43 -16.45 -27.80
CA LEU A 499 -8.29 -15.04 -27.44
C LEU A 499 -7.85 -14.17 -28.61
N GLY A 500 -7.35 -14.77 -29.70
CA GLY A 500 -6.85 -14.06 -30.88
C GLY A 500 -5.51 -13.34 -30.63
N VAL A 501 -4.66 -13.89 -29.76
CA VAL A 501 -3.36 -13.32 -29.36
C VAL A 501 -2.20 -14.26 -29.59
#